data_AF-A0A6G0VTE5-F1
#
_entry.id   AF-A0A6G0VTE5-F1
#
_cell.length_a   1.000
_cell.length_b   1.000
_cell.length_c   1.000
_cell.angle_alpha   90.00
_cell.angle_beta   90.00
_cell.angle_gamma   90.00
#
_symmetry.space_group_name_H-M   'P 1'
#
loop_
_entity.id
_entity.type
_entity.pdbx_description
1 polymer ?
#
loop_
_entity_poly.entity_id
_entity_poly.type
_entity_poly.pdbx_seq_one_letter_code
_entity_poly.pdbx_strand_id
1 'polypeptide(L)' 'MLCNACNDDVIDDDVITCSICNEFYHFMCAGMKESSYRKMSKITKSKWACNKCKFN' A
#
# COMPACT_ATOMS: atom_id res chain seq x y z
N MET A 1 -12.55 2.70 -1.10
CA MET A 1 -11.33 3.45 -1.50
C MET A 1 -10.82 2.80 -2.78
N LEU A 2 -10.33 3.52 -3.78
CA LEU A 2 -9.85 2.88 -5.02
C LEU A 2 -8.34 2.68 -5.00
N CYS A 3 -7.89 1.52 -5.48
CA CYS A 3 -6.48 1.20 -5.63
C CYS A 3 -5.88 1.98 -6.79
N ASN A 4 -4.82 2.76 -6.56
CA ASN A 4 -4.18 3.56 -7.62
C ASN A 4 -3.36 2.73 -8.64
N ALA A 5 -3.32 1.40 -8.49
CA ALA A 5 -2.64 0.51 -9.42
C ALA A 5 -3.61 -0.24 -10.35
N CYS A 6 -4.75 -0.73 -9.84
CA CYS A 6 -5.73 -1.48 -10.63
C CYS A 6 -7.08 -0.78 -10.80
N ASN A 7 -7.30 0.35 -10.14
CA ASN A 7 -8.57 1.09 -10.10
C ASN A 7 -9.78 0.31 -9.55
N ASP A 8 -9.53 -0.79 -8.83
CA ASP A 8 -10.56 -1.58 -8.16
C ASP A 8 -10.73 -1.16 -6.69
N ASP A 9 -11.83 -1.58 -6.06
CA ASP A 9 -12.13 -1.25 -4.68
C ASP A 9 -11.17 -1.94 -3.70
N VAL A 10 -10.75 -1.18 -2.70
CA VAL A 10 -9.90 -1.62 -1.59
C VAL A 10 -10.70 -1.59 -0.30
N ILE A 11 -10.68 -2.71 0.43
CA ILE A 11 -11.19 -2.84 1.78
C ILE A 11 -10.06 -2.64 2.81
N ASP A 12 -10.41 -2.25 4.04
CA ASP A 12 -9.43 -1.92 5.09
C ASP A 12 -8.40 -3.03 5.41
N ASP A 13 -8.73 -4.32 5.25
CA ASP A 13 -7.75 -5.39 5.52
C ASP A 13 -6.66 -5.50 4.42
N ASP A 14 -6.97 -5.06 3.20
CA ASP A 14 -6.09 -5.10 2.02
C ASP A 14 -5.62 -3.70 1.62
N VAL A 15 -5.52 -2.73 2.55
CA VAL A 15 -5.04 -1.39 2.20
C VAL A 15 -3.62 -1.12 2.70
N ILE A 16 -2.79 -0.58 1.82
CA ILE A 16 -1.60 0.17 2.22
C ILE A 16 -1.62 1.56 1.60
N THR A 17 -1.35 2.57 2.43
CA THR A 17 -1.37 3.98 2.03
C THR A 17 0.05 4.49 1.88
N CYS A 18 0.35 5.16 0.77
CA CYS A 18 1.64 5.79 0.59
C CYS A 18 1.78 7.02 1.50
N SER A 19 2.85 7.10 2.28
CA SER A 19 3.12 8.22 3.18
C SER A 19 3.53 9.54 2.50
N ILE A 20 3.64 9.54 1.15
CA ILE A 20 4.10 10.69 0.36
C ILE A 20 2.94 11.25 -0.47
N CYS A 21 2.35 10.45 -1.35
CA CYS A 21 1.22 10.87 -2.18
C CYS A 21 -0.17 10.64 -1.53
N ASN A 22 -0.23 9.95 -0.38
CA ASN A 22 -1.47 9.58 0.31
C ASN A 22 -2.44 8.71 -0.51
N GLU A 23 -1.96 8.11 -1.60
CA GLU A 23 -2.77 7.20 -2.41
C GLU A 23 -2.88 5.81 -1.78
N PHE A 24 -3.99 5.12 -2.09
CA PHE A 24 -4.32 3.80 -1.58
C PHE A 24 -3.93 2.71 -2.58
N TYR A 25 -3.47 1.58 -2.07
CA TYR A 25 -3.10 0.42 -2.86
C TYR A 25 -3.55 -0.86 -2.16
N HIS A 26 -3.98 -1.86 -2.94
CA HIS A 26 -3.92 -3.24 -2.47
C HIS A 26 -2.48 -3.60 -2.10
N PHE A 27 -2.28 -4.34 -1.01
CA PHE A 27 -0.92 -4.71 -0.63
C PHE A 27 -0.24 -5.55 -1.73
N MET A 28 -1.03 -6.35 -2.45
CA MET A 28 -0.57 -7.14 -3.59
C MET A 28 -0.22 -6.28 -4.80
N CYS A 29 -1.04 -5.28 -5.12
CA CYS A 29 -0.75 -4.33 -6.20
C CYS A 29 0.47 -3.44 -5.90
N ALA A 30 0.76 -3.23 -4.62
CA ALA A 30 1.99 -2.61 -4.14
C ALA A 30 3.24 -3.55 -4.22
N GLY A 31 3.08 -4.79 -4.70
CA GLY A 31 4.16 -5.77 -4.87
C GLY A 31 4.57 -6.47 -3.57
N MET A 32 3.75 -6.42 -2.53
CA MET A 32 4.06 -7.05 -1.24
C MET A 32 3.44 -8.44 -1.15
N LYS A 33 4.18 -9.38 -0.55
CA LYS A 33 3.63 -10.67 -0.16
C LYS A 33 2.73 -10.49 1.05
N GLU A 34 1.62 -11.23 1.11
CA GLU A 34 0.68 -11.16 2.23
C GLU A 34 1.36 -11.40 3.58
N SER A 35 2.20 -12.43 3.68
CA SER A 35 2.92 -12.76 4.90
C SER A 35 3.85 -11.64 5.38
N SER A 36 4.46 -10.89 4.45
CA SER A 36 5.26 -9.70 4.78
C SER A 36 4.36 -8.56 5.24
N TYR A 37 3.27 -8.27 4.52
CA TYR A 37 2.32 -7.21 4.84
C TYR A 37 1.66 -7.42 6.22
N ARG A 38 1.22 -8.64 6.53
CA ARG A 38 0.61 -8.97 7.83
C ARG A 38 1.60 -8.89 8.99
N LYS A 39 2.89 -9.12 8.75
CA LYS A 39 3.96 -8.98 9.75
C LYS A 39 4.44 -7.54 9.96
N MET A 40 4.09 -6.61 9.07
CA MET A 40 4.50 -5.22 9.22
C MET A 40 3.82 -4.59 10.43
N SER A 41 4.62 -3.93 11.27
CA SER A 41 4.09 -3.11 12.35
C SER A 41 3.28 -1.93 11.79
N LYS A 42 2.37 -1.38 12.60
CA LYS A 42 1.60 -0.17 12.23
C LYS A 42 2.54 0.98 11.83
N ILE A 43 3.63 1.19 12.58
CA ILE A 43 4.64 2.22 12.30
C ILE A 43 5.30 2.00 10.93
N THR A 44 5.63 0.75 10.58
CA THR A 44 6.23 0.41 9.29
C THR A 44 5.25 0.66 8.16
N LYS A 45 3.97 0.29 8.32
CA LYS A 45 2.92 0.55 7.33
C LYS A 45 2.73 2.05 7.11
N SER A 46 2.69 2.86 8.18
CA SER A 46 2.54 4.32 8.10
C SER A 46 3.70 5.05 7.41
N LYS A 47 4.87 4.41 7.28
CA LYS A 47 6.06 4.96 6.61
C LYS A 47 6.27 4.39 5.21
N TRP A 48 5.37 3.54 4.73
CA TRP A 48 5.53 2.91 3.42
C TRP A 48 5.34 3.93 2.30
N ALA A 49 6.22 3.87 1.30
CA ALA A 49 6.13 4.66 0.08
C ALA A 49 5.90 3.75 -1.14
N CYS A 50 5.03 4.18 -2.06
CA CYS A 50 4.76 3.48 -3.30
C CYS A 50 5.94 3.58 -4.28
N ASN A 51 5.96 2.73 -5.31
CA ASN A 51 7.04 2.72 -6.30
C ASN A 51 7.13 4.04 -7.08
N LYS A 52 5.99 4.69 -7.35
CA LYS A 52 5.98 6.02 -7.99
C LYS A 52 6.78 7.03 -7.17
N CYS A 53 6.55 7.13 -5.86
CA CYS A 53 7.28 8.08 -5.00
C CYS A 53 8.70 7.65 -4.62
N LYS A 54 9.04 6.35 -4.71
CA LYS A 54 10.40 5.86 -4.41
C LYS A 54 11.39 6.09 -5.55
N PHE A 55 10.92 6.07 -6.78
CA PHE A 55 11.76 6.12 -7.99
C PHE A 55 11.53 7.36 -8.85
N ASN A 56 10.70 8.30 -8.37
CA ASN A 56 10.54 9.65 -8.92
C ASN A 56 11.43 10.62 -8.15
#